data_AF-A0AAU7VF28-F1
#
_entry.id   AF-A0AAU7VF28-F1
#
_cell.length_a   1.000
_cell.length_b   1.000
_cell.length_c   1.000
_cell.angle_alpha   90.00
_cell.angle_beta   90.00
_cell.angle_gamma   90.00
#
_symmetry.space_group_name_H-M   'P 1'
#
loop_
_entity.id
_entity.type
_entity.pdbx_description
1 polymer ?
#
loop_
_entity_poly.entity_id
_entity_poly.type
_entity_poly.pdbx_seq_one_letter_code
_entity_poly.pdbx_strand_id
1 'polypeptide(L)'
;CAADQGIAYLNLAGITCTNKLANSDLSGVTLYPGVYCTGGPGALTLKATNLYLDAQGDSNAQFVFQMATTLITSTNTKIILLNGALVKNIYWQVGSSATLGGNSVFKGQILAYASISADVGVNAQGRLYAQAAVSFAGAAAVALPYQC
;
A
#
# COMPACT_ATOMS: atom_id res chain seq x y z
N CYS A 1 7.27 -11.88 -16.11
CA CYS A 1 6.80 -10.49 -15.88
C CYS A 1 5.33 -10.41 -15.48
N ALA A 2 4.35 -10.76 -16.34
CA ALA A 2 2.93 -10.77 -15.94
C ALA A 2 2.55 -12.01 -15.10
N ALA A 3 3.08 -13.18 -15.44
CA ALA A 3 2.89 -14.41 -14.67
C ALA A 3 3.41 -14.27 -13.22
N ASP A 4 4.61 -13.72 -13.04
CA ASP A 4 5.21 -13.51 -11.71
C ASP A 4 4.41 -12.51 -10.86
N GLN A 5 3.81 -11.50 -11.50
CA GLN A 5 2.95 -10.53 -10.82
C GLN A 5 1.63 -11.15 -10.35
N GLY A 6 1.01 -12.00 -11.18
CA GLY A 6 -0.16 -12.78 -10.79
C GLY A 6 0.13 -13.75 -9.64
N ILE A 7 1.28 -14.43 -9.68
CA ILE A 7 1.73 -15.32 -8.60
C ILE A 7 1.98 -14.53 -7.31
N ALA A 8 2.68 -13.39 -7.38
CA ALA A 8 2.94 -12.54 -6.23
C ALA A 8 1.64 -12.02 -5.60
N TYR A 9 0.67 -11.62 -6.43
CA TYR A 9 -0.66 -11.21 -5.97
C TYR A 9 -1.38 -12.33 -5.22
N LEU A 10 -1.42 -13.55 -5.79
CA LEU A 10 -2.07 -14.71 -5.16
C LEU A 10 -1.36 -15.14 -3.87
N ASN A 11 -0.02 -15.11 -3.85
CA ASN A 11 0.75 -15.40 -2.65
C ASN A 11 0.41 -14.42 -1.53
N LEU A 12 0.39 -13.11 -1.82
CA LEU A 12 0.04 -12.10 -0.84
C LEU A 12 -1.41 -12.24 -0.38
N ALA A 13 -2.36 -12.52 -1.27
CA ALA A 13 -3.77 -12.75 -0.93
C ALA A 13 -3.97 -14.03 -0.08
N GLY A 14 -3.08 -15.02 -0.21
CA GLY A 14 -3.12 -16.28 0.51
C GLY A 14 -2.45 -16.26 1.89
N ILE A 15 -1.76 -15.17 2.27
CA ILE A 15 -1.17 -15.06 3.60
C ILE A 15 -2.28 -15.00 4.66
N THR A 16 -2.18 -15.81 5.71
CA THR A 16 -3.13 -15.77 6.83
C THR A 16 -3.18 -14.39 7.45
N CYS A 17 -4.36 -13.79 7.47
CA CYS A 17 -4.58 -12.52 8.15
C CYS A 17 -4.39 -12.67 9.66
N THR A 18 -3.55 -11.82 10.25
CA THR A 18 -3.30 -11.78 11.70
C THR A 18 -4.11 -10.67 12.38
N ASN A 19 -4.44 -9.61 11.65
CA ASN A 19 -5.10 -8.42 12.17
C ASN A 19 -6.29 -8.02 11.28
N LYS A 20 -7.51 -8.38 11.70
CA LYS A 20 -8.73 -7.96 11.01
C LYS A 20 -9.03 -6.49 11.37
N LEU A 21 -8.96 -5.61 10.38
CA LEU A 21 -9.23 -4.18 10.57
C LEU A 21 -10.72 -3.96 10.80
N ALA A 22 -11.06 -3.37 11.96
CA ALA A 22 -12.43 -2.99 12.31
C ALA A 22 -12.91 -1.74 11.55
N ASN A 23 -11.99 -0.86 11.17
CA ASN A 23 -12.25 0.31 10.35
C ASN A 23 -11.43 0.22 9.05
N SER A 24 -12.04 0.61 7.93
CA SER A 24 -11.39 0.72 6.63
C SER A 24 -10.46 1.92 6.49
N ASP A 25 -10.61 2.94 7.36
CA ASP A 25 -9.75 4.13 7.34
C ASP A 25 -8.54 3.97 8.27
N LEU A 26 -7.35 4.12 7.71
CA LEU A 26 -6.05 3.97 8.40
C LEU A 26 -5.47 5.31 8.87
N SER A 27 -6.19 6.42 8.67
CA SER A 27 -5.74 7.74 9.09
C SER A 27 -5.53 7.84 10.60
N GLY A 28 -4.32 8.24 11.00
CA GLY A 28 -3.95 8.52 12.39
C GLY A 28 -3.58 7.26 13.17
N VAL A 29 -3.54 6.11 12.52
CA VAL A 29 -3.24 4.83 13.15
C VAL A 29 -1.75 4.52 13.06
N THR A 30 -1.19 3.99 14.14
CA THR A 30 0.10 3.32 14.15
C THR A 30 -0.11 1.82 14.09
N LEU A 31 0.48 1.20 13.06
CA LEU A 31 0.43 -0.24 12.85
C LEU A 31 1.82 -0.84 13.10
N TYR A 32 1.82 -2.04 13.66
CA TYR A 32 3.00 -2.86 13.94
C TYR A 32 3.16 -3.95 12.87
N PRO A 33 4.26 -4.72 12.86
CA PRO A 33 4.48 -5.73 11.84
C PRO A 33 3.35 -6.77 11.85
N GLY A 34 2.86 -7.15 10.67
CA GLY A 34 1.76 -8.10 10.54
C GLY A 34 0.97 -8.03 9.24
N VAL A 35 -0.05 -8.89 9.17
CA VAL A 35 -0.93 -9.03 8.01
C VAL A 35 -2.30 -8.46 8.37
N TYR A 36 -2.66 -7.38 7.71
CA TYR A 36 -3.87 -6.61 7.92
C TYR A 36 -4.87 -6.92 6.82
N CYS A 37 -6.07 -7.35 7.19
CA CYS A 37 -7.14 -7.63 6.24
C CYS A 37 -8.39 -6.82 6.53
N THR A 38 -9.12 -6.44 5.48
CA THR A 38 -10.45 -5.85 5.63
C THR A 38 -11.43 -6.87 6.17
N GLY A 39 -12.27 -6.46 7.12
CA GLY A 39 -13.17 -7.39 7.79
C GLY A 39 -14.37 -7.94 6.98
N GLY A 40 -14.45 -7.58 5.70
CA GLY A 40 -15.51 -7.91 4.73
C GLY A 40 -15.10 -7.43 3.33
N PRO A 41 -16.04 -7.23 2.36
CA PRO A 41 -15.77 -6.65 1.05
C PRO A 41 -15.47 -5.14 1.18
N GLY A 42 -14.39 -4.80 1.86
CA GLY A 42 -14.03 -3.45 2.24
C GLY A 42 -12.94 -2.87 1.35
N ALA A 43 -12.98 -1.55 1.20
CA ALA A 43 -11.86 -0.76 0.74
C ALA A 43 -10.91 -0.48 1.92
N LEU A 44 -9.67 -0.10 1.64
CA LEU A 44 -8.82 0.61 2.59
C LEU A 44 -8.64 2.05 2.15
N THR A 45 -8.70 2.95 3.11
CA THR A 45 -8.57 4.38 2.83
C THR A 45 -7.58 5.04 3.77
N LEU A 46 -7.00 6.14 3.30
CA LEU A 46 -6.21 7.07 4.08
C LEU A 46 -6.76 8.47 3.80
N LYS A 47 -7.80 8.90 4.55
CA LYS A 47 -8.62 10.05 4.15
C LYS A 47 -8.24 11.39 4.77
N ALA A 48 -7.76 11.40 6.01
CA ALA A 48 -7.65 12.61 6.83
C ALA A 48 -6.21 12.92 7.23
N THR A 49 -5.53 11.95 7.84
CA THR A 49 -4.19 12.10 8.41
C THR A 49 -3.27 10.96 8.00
N ASN A 50 -2.01 11.02 8.43
CA ASN A 50 -0.96 10.07 8.06
C ASN A 50 -1.19 8.68 8.65
N LEU A 51 -0.63 7.67 7.99
CA LEU A 51 -0.47 6.31 8.51
C LEU A 51 0.96 6.13 9.01
N TYR A 52 1.13 5.50 10.16
CA TYR A 52 2.43 5.21 10.75
C TYR A 52 2.67 3.70 10.76
N LEU A 53 3.81 3.27 10.22
CA LEU A 53 4.24 1.87 10.22
C LEU A 53 5.49 1.76 11.09
N ASP A 54 5.37 1.10 12.21
CA ASP A 54 6.42 0.99 13.22
C ASP A 54 6.99 -0.43 13.25
N ALA A 55 8.25 -0.56 12.85
CA ALA A 55 8.94 -1.85 12.84
C ALA A 55 9.43 -2.30 14.22
N GLN A 56 9.28 -1.48 15.26
CA GLN A 56 9.69 -1.78 16.64
C GLN A 56 11.17 -2.22 16.75
N GLY A 57 12.03 -1.72 15.86
CA GLY A 57 13.45 -2.08 15.81
C GLY A 57 13.78 -3.32 14.99
N ASP A 58 12.80 -4.02 14.41
CA ASP A 58 13.04 -5.18 13.55
C ASP A 58 13.21 -4.77 12.08
N SER A 59 14.43 -4.91 11.56
CA SER A 59 14.73 -4.61 10.16
C SER A 59 14.08 -5.58 9.16
N ASN A 60 13.59 -6.73 9.63
CA ASN A 60 12.84 -7.70 8.83
C ASN A 60 11.33 -7.53 8.97
N ALA A 61 10.86 -6.53 9.73
CA ALA A 61 9.44 -6.25 9.92
C ALA A 61 8.72 -6.14 8.58
N GLN A 62 7.63 -6.90 8.43
CA GLN A 62 6.77 -6.90 7.25
C GLN A 62 5.38 -6.36 7.57
N PHE A 63 4.83 -5.61 6.63
CA PHE A 63 3.48 -5.08 6.67
C PHE A 63 2.77 -5.51 5.40
N VAL A 64 1.74 -6.34 5.54
CA VAL A 64 0.95 -6.81 4.40
C VAL A 64 -0.47 -6.32 4.57
N PHE A 65 -0.98 -5.59 3.59
CA PHE A 65 -2.36 -5.09 3.55
C PHE A 65 -3.13 -5.85 2.48
N GLN A 66 -4.17 -6.56 2.89
CA GLN A 66 -5.10 -7.30 2.04
C GLN A 66 -6.44 -6.60 2.06
N MET A 67 -6.93 -6.21 0.89
CA MET A 67 -8.26 -5.60 0.76
C MET A 67 -9.01 -6.21 -0.42
N ALA A 68 -10.30 -6.44 -0.22
CA ALA A 68 -11.15 -7.06 -1.23
C ALA A 68 -11.45 -6.12 -2.41
N THR A 69 -11.41 -4.81 -2.19
CA THR A 69 -11.75 -3.82 -3.22
C THR A 69 -10.65 -2.77 -3.39
N THR A 70 -10.94 -1.50 -3.10
CA THR A 70 -10.10 -0.37 -3.49
C THR A 70 -9.15 0.08 -2.39
N LEU A 71 -8.04 0.68 -2.83
CA LEU A 71 -7.16 1.49 -1.98
C LEU A 71 -7.34 2.96 -2.38
N ILE A 72 -7.62 3.85 -1.43
CA ILE A 72 -7.75 5.29 -1.73
C ILE A 72 -6.93 6.11 -0.73
N THR A 73 -5.95 6.88 -1.20
CA THR A 73 -5.30 7.91 -0.40
C THR A 73 -5.81 9.29 -0.78
N SER A 74 -6.16 10.12 0.21
CA SER A 74 -6.51 11.52 -0.01
C SER A 74 -5.27 12.36 -0.29
N THR A 75 -5.52 13.56 -0.84
CA THR A 75 -4.49 14.57 -1.09
C THR A 75 -3.69 14.89 0.18
N ASN A 76 -2.38 15.09 0.04
CA ASN A 76 -1.43 15.44 1.12
C ASN A 76 -1.25 14.39 2.24
N THR A 77 -1.82 13.19 2.10
CA THR A 77 -1.62 12.11 3.09
C THR A 77 -0.25 11.45 2.92
N LYS A 78 0.33 10.96 4.02
CA LYS A 78 1.65 10.33 4.03
C LYS A 78 1.65 9.01 4.76
N ILE A 79 2.43 8.06 4.25
CA ILE A 79 2.83 6.85 4.98
C ILE A 79 4.21 7.12 5.60
N ILE A 80 4.29 7.08 6.93
CA ILE A 80 5.48 7.39 7.72
C ILE A 80 6.04 6.08 8.28
N LEU A 81 7.33 5.85 8.06
CA LEU A 81 8.05 4.68 8.56
C LEU A 81 8.77 5.05 9.84
N LEU A 82 8.59 4.23 10.88
CA LEU A 82 9.18 4.42 12.21
C LEU A 82 10.06 3.23 12.56
N ASN A 83 11.05 3.49 13.42
CA ASN A 83 11.88 2.49 14.10
C ASN A 83 12.42 1.35 13.22
N GLY A 84 12.93 1.70 12.03
CA GLY A 84 13.59 0.73 11.14
C GLY A 84 12.69 0.10 10.07
N ALA A 85 11.43 0.53 9.95
CA ALA A 85 10.55 0.04 8.89
C ALA A 85 11.11 0.37 7.50
N LEU A 86 11.12 -0.63 6.62
CA LEU A 86 11.68 -0.54 5.27
C LEU A 86 10.58 -0.57 4.21
N VAL A 87 10.70 0.31 3.22
CA VAL A 87 9.76 0.40 2.08
C VAL A 87 9.58 -0.95 1.38
N LYS A 88 10.66 -1.73 1.23
CA LYS A 88 10.66 -3.03 0.53
C LYS A 88 9.93 -4.16 1.29
N ASN A 89 9.53 -3.94 2.53
CA ASN A 89 8.81 -4.92 3.35
C ASN A 89 7.32 -4.56 3.51
N ILE A 90 6.81 -3.62 2.72
CA ILE A 90 5.45 -3.12 2.81
C ILE A 90 4.71 -3.47 1.53
N TYR A 91 3.68 -4.30 1.64
CA TYR A 91 2.94 -4.86 0.52
C TYR A 91 1.46 -4.49 0.61
N TRP A 92 0.89 -4.07 -0.51
CA TRP A 92 -0.50 -3.69 -0.65
C TRP A 92 -1.14 -4.55 -1.73
N GLN A 93 -1.87 -5.60 -1.33
CA GLN A 93 -2.68 -6.42 -2.22
C GLN A 93 -4.06 -5.78 -2.34
N VAL A 94 -4.39 -5.29 -3.53
CA VAL A 94 -5.62 -4.51 -3.82
C VAL A 94 -6.53 -5.31 -4.73
N GLY A 95 -7.70 -5.69 -4.23
CA GLY A 95 -8.66 -6.55 -4.93
C GLY A 95 -9.32 -5.93 -6.17
N SER A 96 -9.27 -4.60 -6.30
CA SER A 96 -9.64 -3.90 -7.52
C SER A 96 -8.57 -2.86 -7.91
N SER A 97 -8.82 -1.58 -7.64
CA SER A 97 -7.95 -0.48 -8.06
C SER A 97 -7.43 0.35 -6.89
N ALA A 98 -6.24 0.93 -7.08
CA ALA A 98 -5.67 1.90 -6.16
C ALA A 98 -5.72 3.31 -6.75
N THR A 99 -6.13 4.29 -5.94
CA THR A 99 -6.12 5.71 -6.27
C THR A 99 -5.24 6.44 -5.27
N LEU A 100 -4.16 7.04 -5.74
CA LEU A 100 -3.25 7.84 -4.94
C LEU A 100 -3.54 9.32 -5.16
N GLY A 101 -4.07 9.98 -4.13
CA GLY A 101 -4.42 11.40 -4.20
C GLY A 101 -3.20 12.31 -4.30
N GLY A 102 -3.40 13.52 -4.85
CA GLY A 102 -2.31 14.43 -5.20
C GLY A 102 -1.43 14.83 -4.01
N ASN A 103 -0.16 15.11 -4.26
CA ASN A 103 0.84 15.46 -3.24
C ASN A 103 0.97 14.46 -2.08
N SER A 104 0.46 13.23 -2.23
CA SER A 104 0.62 12.19 -1.22
C SER A 104 2.00 11.55 -1.29
N VAL A 105 2.49 11.07 -0.14
CA VAL A 105 3.71 10.27 -0.06
C VAL A 105 3.33 8.83 0.24
N PHE A 106 3.37 7.99 -0.78
CA PHE A 106 3.02 6.57 -0.67
C PHE A 106 4.28 5.72 -0.47
N LYS A 107 4.20 4.69 0.38
CA LYS A 107 5.30 3.77 0.65
C LYS A 107 4.85 2.31 0.55
N GLY A 108 5.56 1.52 -0.24
CA GLY A 108 5.34 0.09 -0.38
C GLY A 108 5.12 -0.36 -1.82
N GLN A 109 4.88 -1.65 -1.99
CA GLN A 109 4.64 -2.31 -3.26
C GLN A 109 3.14 -2.50 -3.42
N ILE A 110 2.54 -1.85 -4.42
CA ILE A 110 1.12 -2.03 -4.75
C ILE A 110 0.99 -3.13 -5.78
N LEU A 111 0.15 -4.12 -5.50
CA LEU A 111 -0.29 -5.15 -6.43
C LEU A 111 -1.81 -5.03 -6.57
N ALA A 112 -2.26 -4.31 -7.59
CA ALA A 112 -3.67 -4.10 -7.90
C ALA A 112 -4.17 -5.10 -8.94
N TYR A 113 -5.35 -5.67 -8.69
CA TYR A 113 -6.01 -6.57 -9.61
C TYR A 113 -6.44 -5.87 -10.91
N ALA A 114 -6.89 -4.62 -10.82
CA ALA A 114 -7.33 -3.83 -11.97
C ALA A 114 -6.31 -2.72 -12.30
N SER A 115 -6.50 -1.51 -11.77
CA SER A 115 -5.71 -0.33 -12.16
C SER A 115 -5.08 0.40 -10.97
N ILE A 116 -4.03 1.18 -11.24
CA ILE A 116 -3.46 2.14 -10.29
C ILE A 116 -3.47 3.51 -10.94
N SER A 117 -4.02 4.50 -10.25
CA SER A 117 -4.00 5.90 -10.67
C SER A 117 -3.24 6.73 -9.64
N ALA A 118 -2.28 7.53 -10.09
CA ALA A 118 -1.53 8.46 -9.25
C ALA A 118 -1.76 9.89 -9.73
N ASP A 119 -2.33 10.73 -8.86
CA ASP A 119 -2.60 12.13 -9.14
C ASP A 119 -1.31 12.99 -9.15
N VAL A 120 -1.48 14.26 -9.52
CA VAL A 120 -0.37 15.23 -9.60
C VAL A 120 0.37 15.37 -8.27
N GLY A 121 1.71 15.35 -8.36
CA GLY A 121 2.59 15.53 -7.20
C GLY A 121 2.70 14.32 -6.29
N VAL A 122 2.10 13.17 -6.62
CA VAL A 122 2.30 11.92 -5.87
C VAL A 122 3.80 11.55 -5.86
N ASN A 123 4.32 11.23 -4.67
CA ASN A 123 5.63 10.64 -4.47
C ASN A 123 5.45 9.21 -3.96
N ALA A 124 5.54 8.23 -4.85
CA ALA A 124 5.45 6.82 -4.50
C ALA A 124 6.86 6.23 -4.34
N GLN A 125 7.19 5.76 -3.14
CA GLN A 125 8.39 5.01 -2.85
C GLN A 125 8.06 3.52 -2.84
N GLY A 126 8.54 2.77 -3.83
CA GLY A 126 8.23 1.35 -3.98
C GLY A 126 8.02 0.95 -5.43
N ARG A 127 7.01 0.10 -5.67
CA ARG A 127 6.68 -0.41 -7.00
C ARG A 127 5.17 -0.44 -7.19
N LEU A 128 4.71 -0.10 -8.40
CA LEU A 128 3.29 -0.09 -8.76
C LEU A 128 3.05 -1.18 -9.81
N TYR A 129 2.31 -2.21 -9.44
CA TYR A 129 1.94 -3.33 -10.31
C TYR A 129 0.41 -3.38 -10.45
N ALA A 130 -0.07 -3.24 -11.68
CA ALA A 130 -1.50 -3.35 -12.01
C ALA A 130 -1.67 -4.36 -13.14
N GLN A 131 -2.73 -5.19 -13.12
CA GLN A 131 -2.97 -6.12 -14.22
C GLN A 131 -3.55 -5.42 -15.46
N ALA A 132 -4.28 -4.31 -15.28
CA ALA A 132 -4.83 -3.54 -16.40
C ALA A 132 -3.93 -2.36 -16.78
N ALA A 133 -3.82 -1.34 -15.93
CA ALA A 133 -3.09 -0.11 -16.26
C ALA A 133 -2.58 0.63 -15.03
N VAL A 134 -1.45 1.34 -15.22
CA VAL A 134 -0.94 2.33 -14.28
C VAL A 134 -0.97 3.70 -14.97
N SER A 135 -1.64 4.68 -14.38
CA SER A 135 -1.76 6.04 -14.92
C SER A 135 -1.18 7.08 -13.95
N PHE A 136 -0.56 8.12 -14.52
CA PHE A 136 0.05 9.22 -13.80
C PHE A 136 -0.52 10.55 -14.32
N ALA A 137 -1.04 11.38 -13.43
CA ALA A 137 -1.46 12.73 -13.78
C ALA A 137 -0.29 13.70 -13.58
N GLY A 138 0.26 14.24 -14.66
CA GLY A 138 1.32 15.27 -14.59
C GLY A 138 2.59 14.79 -13.87
N ALA A 139 3.13 15.64 -12.99
CA ALA A 139 4.40 15.40 -12.28
C ALA A 139 4.25 14.46 -11.07
N ALA A 140 3.83 13.22 -11.31
CA ALA A 140 3.92 12.14 -10.32
C ALA A 140 5.26 11.41 -10.45
N ALA A 141 5.87 11.02 -9.33
CA ALA A 141 7.16 10.34 -9.29
C ALA A 141 7.04 8.97 -8.60
N VAL A 142 7.66 7.96 -9.21
CA VAL A 142 7.85 6.64 -8.59
C VAL A 142 9.34 6.43 -8.38
N ALA A 143 9.76 6.35 -7.12
CA ALA A 143 11.12 6.02 -6.73
C ALA A 143 11.19 4.55 -6.30
N LEU A 144 12.12 3.79 -6.86
CA LEU A 144 12.42 2.45 -6.36
C LEU A 144 12.94 2.54 -4.93
N PRO A 145 12.65 1.53 -4.07
CA PRO A 145 13.19 1.53 -2.73
C PRO A 145 14.71 1.62 -2.80
N TYR A 146 15.27 2.70 -2.23
CA TYR A 146 16.71 2.87 -2.11
C TYR A 146 17.19 1.96 -1.00
N GLN A 147 17.32 0.67 -1.29
CA GLN A 147 18.11 -0.36 -0.63
C GLN A 147 17.92 -1.62 -1.50
N CYS A 148 19.03 -2.22 -1.96
CA CYS A 148 19.05 -3.39 -2.82
C CYS A 148 18.10 -4.52 -2.36
#